data_AF-A0A6H0FR62-F1
#
_entry.id   AF-A0A6H0FR62-F1
#
_cell.length_a   1.000
_cell.length_b   1.000
_cell.length_c   1.000
_cell.angle_alpha   90.00
_cell.angle_beta   90.00
_cell.angle_gamma   90.00
#
_symmetry.space_group_name_H-M   'P 1'
#
loop_
_entity.id
_entity.type
_entity.pdbx_description
1 polymer ?
#
loop_
_entity_poly.entity_id
_entity_poly.type
_entity_poly.pdbx_seq_one_letter_code
_entity_poly.pdbx_strand_id
1 'polypeptide(L)'
;MNQLFVYGTLCPNKANAHILEQIGGTWTKASVRGIIHILDWGPDKGLKALELDSQADWVQGYLFSSEKLAENWQMLDDFEGFQYERVIVDVMLESGETVKAWTYQMNAHAKNI
;
A
#
# COMPACT_ATOMS: atom_id res chain seq x y z
N MET A 1 -2.72 14.16 4.65
CA MET A 1 -1.67 13.56 3.81
C MET A 1 -2.36 12.84 2.67
N ASN A 2 -1.97 13.15 1.44
CA ASN A 2 -2.72 12.83 0.21
C ASN A 2 -1.89 11.90 -0.71
N GLN A 3 -1.18 10.97 -0.09
CA GLN A 3 -0.23 10.09 -0.75
C GLN A 3 -0.38 8.68 -0.19
N LEU A 4 -0.43 7.70 -1.10
CA LEU A 4 -0.57 6.28 -0.80
C LEU A 4 0.50 5.49 -1.56
N PHE A 5 1.36 4.79 -0.84
CA PHE A 5 2.29 3.82 -1.40
C PHE A 5 1.61 2.46 -1.55
N VAL A 6 1.66 1.91 -2.77
CA VAL A 6 1.10 0.60 -3.12
C VAL A 6 2.17 -0.31 -3.72
N TYR A 7 2.09 -1.60 -3.41
CA TYR A 7 3.08 -2.62 -3.79
C TYR A 7 2.42 -3.91 -4.33
N GLY A 8 1.10 -3.93 -4.45
CA GLY A 8 0.30 -5.11 -4.71
C GLY A 8 -0.75 -4.93 -5.80
N THR A 9 -1.99 -5.33 -5.51
CA THR A 9 -3.11 -5.39 -6.46
C THR A 9 -3.64 -4.00 -6.86
N LEU A 10 -3.36 -2.98 -6.06
CA LEU A 10 -3.66 -1.58 -6.35
C LEU A 10 -2.65 -0.89 -7.28
N CYS A 11 -1.53 -1.53 -7.62
CA CYS A 11 -0.56 -0.95 -8.55
C CYS A 11 -1.17 -0.76 -9.96
N PRO A 12 -0.64 0.17 -10.78
CA PRO A 12 -1.08 0.34 -12.16
C PRO A 12 -1.05 -0.98 -12.95
N ASN A 13 -2.04 -1.18 -13.83
CA ASN A 13 -2.20 -2.41 -14.64
C ASN A 13 -2.39 -3.71 -13.84
N LYS A 14 -2.87 -3.63 -12.59
CA LYS A 14 -3.29 -4.77 -11.77
C LYS A 14 -4.81 -4.81 -11.62
N ALA A 15 -5.31 -5.93 -11.08
CA ALA A 15 -6.75 -6.20 -10.98
C ALA A 15 -7.54 -5.06 -10.32
N ASN A 16 -6.96 -4.41 -9.30
CA ASN A 16 -7.62 -3.37 -8.51
C ASN A 16 -7.11 -1.95 -8.83
N ALA A 17 -6.32 -1.78 -9.89
CA ALA A 17 -5.82 -0.46 -10.32
C ALA A 17 -6.96 0.55 -10.55
N HIS A 18 -8.09 0.05 -11.06
CA HIS A 18 -9.28 0.84 -11.37
C HIS A 18 -9.82 1.63 -10.17
N ILE A 19 -9.62 1.17 -8.92
CA ILE A 19 -10.06 1.86 -7.71
C ILE A 19 -9.33 3.21 -7.58
N LEU A 20 -8.01 3.21 -7.74
CA LEU A 20 -7.20 4.44 -7.64
C LEU A 20 -7.27 5.29 -8.92
N GLU A 21 -7.44 4.65 -10.08
CA GLU A 21 -7.65 5.36 -11.35
C GLU A 21 -8.94 6.21 -11.32
N GLN A 22 -10.01 5.72 -10.69
CA GLN A 22 -11.26 6.48 -10.54
C GLN A 22 -11.12 7.72 -9.63
N ILE A 23 -10.25 7.66 -8.62
CA ILE A 23 -9.93 8.82 -7.78
C ILE A 23 -9.25 9.90 -8.64
N GLY A 24 -8.35 9.47 -9.55
CA GLY A 24 -7.59 10.35 -10.42
C GLY A 24 -6.44 11.02 -9.68
N GLY A 25 -5.22 10.87 -10.20
CA GLY A 25 -4.00 11.33 -9.54
C GLY A 25 -2.76 11.04 -10.36
N THR A 26 -1.61 11.11 -9.71
CA THR A 26 -0.30 10.86 -10.32
C THR A 26 0.39 9.67 -9.68
N TRP A 27 1.16 8.94 -10.50
CA TRP A 27 1.92 7.78 -10.08
C TRP A 27 3.41 8.08 -10.19
N THR A 28 4.15 7.82 -9.13
CA THR A 28 5.61 7.93 -9.11
C THR A 28 6.19 6.59 -8.68
N LYS A 29 7.24 6.10 -9.34
CA LYS A 29 7.92 4.88 -8.87
C LYS A 29 8.58 5.17 -7.52
N ALA A 30 8.42 4.22 -6.61
CA ALA A 30 8.91 4.38 -5.26
C ALA A 30 9.20 3.03 -4.61
N SER A 31 9.86 3.07 -3.47
CA SER A 31 10.15 1.88 -2.68
C SER A 31 10.11 2.16 -1.18
N VAL A 32 9.84 1.12 -0.41
CA VAL A 32 9.86 1.13 1.05
C VAL A 32 10.72 -0.03 1.55
N ARG A 33 11.15 -0.01 2.80
CA ARG A 33 11.80 -1.17 3.39
C ARG A 33 10.80 -2.07 4.10
N GLY A 34 10.87 -3.35 3.80
CA GLY A 34 9.98 -4.33 4.40
C GLY A 34 10.08 -5.70 3.74
N ILE A 35 9.25 -6.62 4.23
CA ILE A 35 9.19 -7.99 3.77
C ILE A 35 7.83 -8.22 3.13
N ILE A 36 7.80 -8.86 1.96
CA ILE A 36 6.55 -9.26 1.31
C ILE A 36 6.23 -10.69 1.73
N HIS A 37 5.08 -10.85 2.39
CA HIS A 37 4.49 -12.13 2.71
C HIS A 37 3.40 -12.47 1.69
N ILE A 38 3.20 -13.76 1.43
CA ILE A 38 2.03 -14.26 0.71
C ILE A 38 1.05 -14.79 1.74
N LEU A 39 -0.15 -14.22 1.78
CA LEU A 39 -1.17 -14.63 2.72
C LEU A 39 -1.61 -16.07 2.43
N ASP A 40 -1.63 -16.91 3.46
CA ASP A 40 -2.06 -18.31 3.38
C ASP A 40 -3.49 -18.55 3.92
N TRP A 41 -4.18 -17.46 4.29
CA TRP A 41 -5.45 -17.43 5.02
C TRP A 41 -6.27 -16.16 4.68
N GLY A 42 -7.55 -16.14 5.08
CA GLY A 42 -8.47 -15.03 4.85
C GLY A 42 -8.99 -14.92 3.40
N PRO A 43 -9.88 -13.95 3.10
CA PRO A 43 -10.34 -13.66 1.74
C PRO A 43 -9.19 -13.33 0.76
N ASP A 44 -8.11 -12.70 1.25
CA ASP A 44 -6.96 -12.30 0.44
C ASP A 44 -5.86 -13.36 0.34
N LYS A 45 -6.20 -14.63 0.59
CA LYS A 45 -5.28 -15.75 0.43
C LYS A 45 -4.66 -15.77 -0.97
N GLY A 46 -3.33 -15.80 -1.02
CA GLY A 46 -2.52 -15.74 -2.24
C GLY A 46 -2.09 -14.32 -2.64
N LEU A 47 -2.60 -13.28 -1.96
CA LEU A 47 -2.16 -11.91 -2.16
C LEU A 47 -0.92 -11.57 -1.34
N LYS A 48 -0.24 -10.50 -1.77
CA LYS A 48 0.96 -9.97 -1.13
C LYS A 48 0.56 -9.05 0.02
N ALA A 49 1.19 -9.25 1.17
CA ALA A 49 1.08 -8.34 2.30
C ALA A 49 2.47 -7.86 2.73
N LEU A 50 2.63 -6.55 2.88
CA LEU A 50 3.86 -5.91 3.31
C LEU A 50 3.95 -5.92 4.83
N GLU A 51 5.07 -6.37 5.37
CA GLU A 51 5.47 -6.13 6.75
C GLU A 51 6.59 -5.09 6.74
N LEU A 52 6.37 -3.95 7.41
CA LEU A 52 7.36 -2.87 7.45
C LEU A 52 8.54 -3.26 8.35
N ASP A 53 9.75 -3.20 7.80
CA ASP A 53 10.99 -3.46 8.53
C ASP A 53 12.11 -2.59 7.96
N SER A 54 12.66 -1.70 8.79
CA SER A 54 13.74 -0.78 8.42
C SER A 54 15.06 -1.47 8.06
N GLN A 55 15.28 -2.72 8.47
CA GLN A 55 16.49 -3.49 8.19
C GLN A 55 16.33 -4.44 7.00
N ALA A 56 15.11 -4.60 6.49
CA ALA A 56 14.82 -5.43 5.34
C ALA A 56 15.17 -4.77 3.99
N ASP A 57 15.02 -5.55 2.93
CA ASP A 57 15.24 -5.12 1.55
C ASP A 57 14.20 -4.10 1.08
N TRP A 58 14.51 -3.46 -0.05
CA TRP A 58 13.62 -2.51 -0.70
C TRP A 58 12.50 -3.22 -1.47
N VAL A 59 11.27 -2.99 -1.04
CA VAL A 59 10.04 -3.37 -1.72
C VAL A 59 9.69 -2.32 -2.76
N GLN A 60 9.67 -2.73 -4.02
CA GLN A 60 9.32 -1.86 -5.15
C GLN A 60 7.80 -1.69 -5.26
N GLY A 61 7.38 -0.47 -5.56
CA GLY A 61 5.97 -0.13 -5.72
C GLY A 61 5.79 1.23 -6.40
N TYR A 62 4.66 1.84 -6.12
CA TYR A 62 4.31 3.15 -6.65
C TYR A 62 3.73 4.03 -5.54
N LEU A 63 4.12 5.30 -5.55
CA LEU A 63 3.47 6.34 -4.79
C LEU A 63 2.36 6.96 -5.64
N PHE A 64 1.13 6.76 -5.22
CA PHE A 64 -0.04 7.44 -5.75
C PHE A 64 -0.28 8.73 -4.98
N SER A 65 -0.36 9.86 -5.69
CA SER A 65 -0.64 11.18 -5.09
C SER A 65 -1.91 11.78 -5.71
N SER A 66 -2.87 12.15 -4.86
CA SER A 66 -4.13 12.79 -5.28
C SER A 66 -4.78 13.55 -4.14
N GLU A 67 -5.23 14.78 -4.39
CA GLU A 67 -5.98 15.58 -3.40
C GLU A 67 -7.28 14.90 -2.95
N LYS A 68 -7.88 14.08 -3.82
CA LYS A 68 -9.12 13.36 -3.55
C LYS A 68 -8.94 12.14 -2.65
N LEU A 69 -7.72 11.70 -2.36
CA LEU A 69 -7.48 10.61 -1.42
C LEU A 69 -8.07 10.90 -0.04
N ALA A 70 -8.05 12.17 0.39
CA ALA A 70 -8.61 12.60 1.67
C ALA A 70 -10.07 12.16 1.88
N GLU A 71 -10.86 12.13 0.81
CA GLU A 71 -12.28 11.77 0.82
C GLU A 71 -12.51 10.27 0.58
N ASN A 72 -11.49 9.55 0.10
CA ASN A 72 -11.60 8.15 -0.32
C ASN A 72 -10.93 7.17 0.64
N TRP A 73 -10.36 7.64 1.75
CA TRP A 73 -9.68 6.79 2.72
C TRP A 73 -10.57 5.71 3.31
N GLN A 74 -11.81 6.04 3.68
CA GLN A 74 -12.73 5.06 4.25
C GLN A 74 -13.05 3.95 3.25
N MET A 75 -13.25 4.28 1.98
CA MET A 75 -13.51 3.30 0.92
C MET A 75 -12.31 2.35 0.72
N LEU A 76 -11.09 2.88 0.80
CA LEU A 76 -9.87 2.06 0.71
C LEU A 76 -9.67 1.17 1.95
N ASP A 77 -9.94 1.70 3.15
CA ASP A 77 -9.87 0.94 4.40
C ASP A 77 -10.91 -0.20 4.40
N ASP A 78 -12.13 0.06 3.92
CA ASP A 78 -13.19 -0.95 3.81
C ASP A 78 -12.87 -2.01 2.75
N PHE A 79 -12.18 -1.62 1.67
CA PHE A 79 -11.77 -2.51 0.60
C PHE A 79 -10.66 -3.48 1.01
N GLU A 80 -9.57 -2.97 1.60
CA GLU A 80 -8.48 -3.80 2.13
C GLU A 80 -8.96 -4.62 3.35
N GLY A 81 -9.90 -4.07 4.11
CA GLY A 81 -10.56 -4.76 5.20
C GLY A 81 -9.61 -5.09 6.35
N PHE A 82 -9.98 -6.11 7.14
CA PHE A 82 -9.33 -6.38 8.41
C PHE A 82 -7.92 -6.99 8.30
N GLN A 83 -7.56 -7.58 7.14
CA GLN A 83 -6.26 -8.24 6.92
C GLN A 83 -5.10 -7.26 6.78
N TYR A 84 -5.41 -6.00 6.50
CA TYR A 84 -4.43 -4.94 6.35
C TYR A 84 -4.74 -3.77 7.29
N GLU A 85 -3.72 -3.02 7.65
CA GLU A 85 -3.86 -1.78 8.42
C GLU A 85 -3.13 -0.64 7.74
N ARG A 86 -3.73 0.54 7.78
CA ARG A 86 -3.17 1.74 7.17
C ARG A 86 -2.19 2.42 8.13
N VAL A 87 -0.94 2.53 7.70
CA VAL A 87 0.17 3.08 8.50
C VAL A 87 0.96 4.11 7.71
N ILE A 88 1.65 5.00 8.41
CA ILE A 88 2.57 5.97 7.79
C ILE A 88 3.94 5.33 7.66
N VAL A 89 4.53 5.42 6.47
CA VAL A 89 5.87 4.91 6.17
C VAL A 89 6.71 5.97 5.44
N ASP A 90 8.02 5.88 5.59
CA ASP A 90 8.99 6.60 4.78
C ASP A 90 9.18 5.89 3.43
N VAL A 91 8.86 6.60 2.35
CA VAL A 91 8.88 6.11 0.98
C VAL A 91 10.02 6.78 0.23
N MET A 92 10.91 5.98 -0.34
CA MET A 92 11.99 6.45 -1.20
C MET A 92 11.53 6.52 -2.65
N LEU A 93 11.48 7.73 -3.20
CA LEU A 93 11.16 7.99 -4.60
C LEU A 93 12.34 7.59 -5.51
N GLU A 94 12.07 7.40 -6.81
CA GLU A 94 13.12 7.15 -7.81
C GLU A 94 14.15 8.30 -7.89
N SER A 95 13.79 9.52 -7.48
CA SER A 95 14.71 10.66 -7.36
C SER A 95 15.73 10.51 -6.23
N GLY A 96 15.55 9.56 -5.31
CA GLY A 96 16.31 9.42 -4.07
C GLY A 96 15.75 10.23 -2.89
N GLU A 97 14.72 11.05 -3.13
CA GLU A 97 14.02 11.77 -2.06
C GLU A 97 13.18 10.80 -1.20
N THR A 98 13.15 11.04 0.10
CA THR A 98 12.30 10.28 1.03
C THR A 98 11.14 11.14 1.47
N VAL A 99 9.91 10.64 1.29
CA VAL A 99 8.66 11.32 1.66
C VAL A 99 7.83 10.44 2.57
N LYS A 100 6.98 11.03 3.41
CA LYS A 100 6.01 10.26 4.20
C LYS A 100 4.74 10.01 3.39
N ALA A 101 4.28 8.77 3.39
CA ALA A 101 3.03 8.39 2.75
C ALA A 101 2.27 7.35 3.58
N TRP A 102 0.98 7.19 3.29
CA TRP A 102 0.22 6.06 3.80
C TRP A 102 0.61 4.80 3.03
N THR A 103 0.53 3.65 3.67
CA THR A 103 0.55 2.34 3.02
C THR A 103 -0.32 1.38 3.80
N TYR A 104 -0.71 0.28 3.18
CA TYR A 104 -1.39 -0.83 3.85
C TYR A 104 -0.36 -1.90 4.18
N GLN A 105 -0.11 -2.16 5.45
CA GLN A 105 0.73 -3.28 5.88
C GLN A 105 -0.13 -4.45 6.35
N MET A 106 0.47 -5.64 6.43
CA MET A 106 -0.16 -6.82 7.02
C MET A 106 -0.56 -6.52 8.46
N ASN A 107 -1.83 -6.73 8.78
CA ASN A 107 -2.28 -6.63 10.17
C ASN A 107 -1.89 -7.90 10.92
N ALA A 108 -0.88 -7.80 11.79
CA ALA A 108 -0.37 -8.93 12.57
C ALA A 108 -1.43 -9.57 13.49
N HIS A 109 -2.47 -8.82 13.88
CA HIS A 109 -3.56 -9.31 14.72
C HIS A 109 -4.64 -10.06 13.95
N ALA A 110 -4.70 -9.90 12.63
CA ALA A 110 -5.81 -10.40 11.82
C ALA A 110 -5.80 -11.94 11.69
N LYS A 111 -4.64 -12.60 11.85
CA LYS A 111 -4.54 -14.08 11.92
C LYS A 111 -5.24 -14.69 13.13
N ASN A 112 -5.48 -13.92 14.19
CA ASN A 112 -5.98 -14.41 15.48
C ASN A 112 -7.48 -14.08 15.71
N ILE A 113 -8.18 -13.58 14.68
CA ILE A 113 -9.61 -13.25 14.73
C ILE A 113 -10.43 -14.38 14.10
#